data_AF-A0A5S9MQC5-F1
#
_entry.id   AF-A0A5S9MQC5-F1
#
_cell.length_a   1.000
_cell.length_b   1.000
_cell.length_c   1.000
_cell.angle_alpha   90.00
_cell.angle_beta   90.00
_cell.angle_gamma   90.00
#
_symmetry.space_group_name_H-M   'P 1'
#
loop_
_entity.id
_entity.type
_entity.pdbx_description
1 polymer ?
#
loop_
_entity_poly.entity_id
_entity_poly.type
_entity_poly.pdbx_seq_one_letter_code
_entity_poly.pdbx_strand_id
1 'polypeptide(L)'
;MSIKLCVSENMLSTTAGMDMRRNWFPRIVAEAFLESTKDGEISRAPDPVPMITGDLTYYNNSGAPQNLLVQVLRAPRSVVAQSPATVVIHDAWSFAVGASPSADYPSVIQDTFGGRAQVDRPEVEADKLRYGRLFLDGDASQAFVPIGVLEPKESMHFRYLAAVQTPGTWTTPSEFEPRWEAYARWSRLLALASPVGSA
;
A
#
# COMPACT_ATOMS: atom_id res chain seq x y z
N MET A 1 37.44 -25.24 -29.16
CA MET A 1 36.09 -25.81 -28.96
C MET A 1 35.45 -25.08 -27.79
N SER A 2 34.34 -24.36 -27.99
CA SER A 2 33.55 -23.82 -26.87
C SER A 2 32.40 -24.76 -26.57
N ILE A 3 32.33 -25.29 -25.36
CA ILE A 3 31.23 -26.13 -24.90
C ILE A 3 30.12 -25.19 -24.43
N LYS A 4 28.97 -25.18 -25.13
CA LYS A 4 27.75 -24.56 -24.61
C LYS A 4 27.01 -25.60 -23.78
N LEU A 5 26.74 -25.25 -22.53
CA LEU A 5 26.00 -26.09 -21.59
C LEU A 5 24.51 -25.76 -21.71
N CYS A 6 23.67 -26.78 -21.59
CA CYS A 6 22.24 -26.57 -21.38
C CYS A 6 22.06 -25.94 -19.99
N VAL A 7 21.56 -24.72 -19.94
CA VAL A 7 21.29 -23.98 -18.70
C VAL A 7 19.81 -23.60 -18.62
N SER A 8 19.34 -23.28 -17.41
CA SER A 8 17.96 -22.79 -17.23
C SER A 8 17.73 -21.48 -17.98
N GLU A 9 16.47 -21.12 -18.25
CA GLU A 9 16.10 -19.93 -19.04
C GLU A 9 16.57 -18.59 -18.44
N ASN A 10 16.99 -18.62 -17.18
CA ASN A 10 17.47 -17.48 -16.40
C ASN A 10 19.02 -17.38 -16.36
N MET A 11 19.72 -18.30 -17.05
CA MET A 11 21.18 -18.32 -17.15
C MET A 11 21.62 -18.19 -18.61
N LEU A 12 22.81 -17.65 -18.82
CA LEU A 12 23.49 -17.56 -20.10
C LEU A 12 24.58 -18.62 -20.15
N SER A 13 24.64 -19.37 -21.26
CA SER A 13 25.81 -20.19 -21.59
C SER A 13 26.46 -19.62 -22.85
N THR A 14 27.62 -18.99 -22.66
CA THR A 14 28.39 -18.33 -23.73
C THR A 14 29.72 -19.04 -23.94
N THR A 15 30.47 -18.63 -24.97
CA THR A 15 31.83 -19.15 -25.19
C THR A 15 32.82 -18.74 -24.11
N ALA A 16 32.50 -17.72 -23.30
CA ALA A 16 33.31 -17.23 -22.19
C ALA A 16 32.94 -17.88 -20.84
N GLY A 17 31.89 -18.70 -20.78
CA GLY A 17 31.43 -19.37 -19.56
C GLY A 17 29.93 -19.22 -19.32
N MET A 18 29.52 -19.42 -18.06
CA MET A 18 28.15 -19.23 -17.60
C MET A 18 27.99 -17.87 -16.93
N ASP A 19 26.85 -17.22 -17.13
CA ASP A 19 26.53 -15.95 -16.49
C ASP A 19 25.03 -15.88 -16.16
N MET A 20 24.65 -14.94 -15.29
CA MET A 20 23.27 -14.65 -14.95
C MET A 20 22.63 -13.85 -16.08
N ARG A 21 21.48 -14.31 -16.58
CA ARG A 21 20.73 -13.53 -17.56
C ARG A 21 19.99 -12.40 -16.85
N ARG A 22 19.55 -11.36 -17.57
CA ARG A 22 18.84 -10.20 -16.99
C ARG A 22 17.62 -10.58 -16.15
N ASN A 23 16.91 -11.65 -16.53
CA ASN A 23 15.77 -12.19 -15.79
C ASN A 23 16.13 -12.94 -14.51
N TRP A 24 17.43 -13.16 -14.24
CA TRP A 24 17.93 -13.65 -12.95
C TRP A 24 17.69 -12.66 -11.81
N PHE A 25 17.83 -11.37 -12.09
CA PHE A 25 17.66 -10.31 -11.10
C PHE A 25 16.18 -9.96 -10.92
N PRO A 26 15.78 -9.48 -9.71
CA PRO A 26 14.45 -8.94 -9.48
C PRO A 26 14.11 -7.88 -10.52
N ARG A 27 12.95 -8.02 -11.16
CA ARG A 27 12.47 -7.10 -12.19
C ARG A 27 11.02 -6.73 -11.95
N ILE A 28 10.66 -5.51 -12.31
CA ILE A 28 9.26 -5.08 -12.30
C ILE A 28 8.54 -5.81 -13.43
N VAL A 29 7.48 -6.53 -13.09
CA VAL A 29 6.66 -7.29 -14.05
C VAL A 29 5.25 -6.74 -14.20
N ALA A 30 4.76 -6.00 -13.20
CA ALA A 30 3.52 -5.26 -13.27
C ALA A 30 3.61 -4.04 -12.36
N GLU A 31 2.88 -3.00 -12.74
CA GLU A 31 2.83 -1.74 -12.01
C GLU A 31 1.43 -1.15 -12.07
N ALA A 32 0.98 -0.57 -10.97
CA ALA A 32 -0.21 0.28 -10.92
C ALA A 32 0.09 1.55 -10.11
N PHE A 33 -0.29 2.71 -10.66
CA PHE A 33 -0.27 3.99 -9.95
C PHE A 33 -1.70 4.35 -9.56
N LEU A 34 -1.94 4.55 -8.27
CA LEU A 34 -3.25 4.75 -7.68
C LEU A 34 -3.31 6.12 -7.04
N GLU A 35 -4.22 6.96 -7.50
CA GLU A 35 -4.43 8.31 -6.99
C GLU A 35 -5.56 8.35 -5.96
N SER A 36 -5.43 9.24 -4.98
CA SER A 36 -6.47 9.53 -4.01
C SER A 36 -7.56 10.36 -4.65
N THR A 37 -8.80 9.96 -4.40
CA THR A 37 -10.00 10.65 -4.92
C THR A 37 -10.65 11.56 -3.88
N LYS A 38 -10.19 11.53 -2.63
CA LYS A 38 -10.83 12.20 -1.48
C LYS A 38 -9.85 12.95 -0.57
N ASP A 39 -8.75 13.42 -1.14
CA ASP A 39 -7.83 14.28 -0.40
C ASP A 39 -8.47 15.64 -0.08
N GLY A 40 -8.14 16.19 1.08
CA GLY A 40 -8.59 17.51 1.50
C GLY A 40 -9.43 17.46 2.77
N GLU A 41 -10.47 18.30 2.82
CA GLU A 41 -11.35 18.42 3.98
C GLU A 41 -12.16 17.15 4.21
N ILE A 42 -12.21 16.71 5.47
CA ILE A 42 -12.95 15.52 5.88
C ILE A 42 -14.03 15.87 6.89
N SER A 43 -15.11 15.09 6.84
CA SER A 43 -16.17 15.11 7.85
C SER A 43 -16.06 13.87 8.76
N ARG A 44 -16.88 13.83 9.80
CA ARG A 44 -16.93 12.71 10.73
C ARG A 44 -17.21 11.40 9.99
N ALA A 45 -16.26 10.49 10.04
CA ALA A 45 -16.29 9.16 9.44
C ALA A 45 -15.97 8.10 10.50
N PRO A 46 -16.96 7.64 11.30
CA PRO A 46 -16.72 6.59 12.28
C PRO A 46 -16.31 5.27 11.61
N ASP A 47 -16.81 5.03 10.39
CA ASP A 47 -16.42 3.91 9.53
C ASP A 47 -15.36 4.36 8.50
N PRO A 48 -14.42 3.48 8.09
CA PRO A 48 -13.41 3.82 7.10
C PRO A 48 -14.01 4.24 5.75
N VAL A 49 -13.62 5.42 5.27
CA VAL A 49 -14.01 5.95 3.97
C VAL A 49 -12.85 5.76 2.98
N PRO A 50 -13.02 4.96 1.91
CA PRO A 50 -11.97 4.75 0.92
C PRO A 50 -11.54 6.04 0.25
N MET A 51 -10.24 6.28 0.22
CA MET A 51 -9.56 7.38 -0.47
C MET A 51 -8.85 6.89 -1.73
N ILE A 52 -8.12 5.77 -1.60
CA ILE A 52 -7.43 5.07 -2.68
C ILE A 52 -7.93 3.63 -2.71
N THR A 53 -8.34 3.15 -3.88
CA THR A 53 -8.64 1.74 -4.12
C THR A 53 -8.04 1.34 -5.45
N GLY A 54 -7.41 0.18 -5.52
CA GLY A 54 -6.93 -0.32 -6.79
C GLY A 54 -6.33 -1.70 -6.70
N ASP A 55 -6.24 -2.30 -7.88
CA ASP A 55 -5.86 -3.69 -8.04
C ASP A 55 -4.59 -3.77 -8.90
N LEU A 56 -3.77 -4.78 -8.65
CA LEU A 56 -2.60 -5.12 -9.46
C LEU A 56 -2.68 -6.60 -9.80
N THR A 57 -2.67 -6.90 -11.10
CA THR A 57 -2.72 -8.27 -11.61
C THR A 57 -1.46 -8.60 -12.38
N TYR A 58 -0.96 -9.83 -12.23
CA TYR A 58 0.15 -10.35 -13.01
C TYR A 58 -0.11 -11.80 -13.40
N TYR A 59 0.33 -12.21 -14.58
CA TYR A 59 0.23 -13.59 -15.07
C TYR A 59 1.62 -14.11 -15.42
N ASN A 60 1.99 -15.26 -14.85
CA ASN A 60 3.26 -15.91 -15.14
C ASN A 60 3.17 -16.68 -16.46
N ASN A 61 3.53 -15.99 -17.55
CA ASN A 61 3.63 -16.62 -18.87
C ASN A 61 4.98 -17.34 -19.12
N SER A 62 5.89 -17.38 -18.15
CA SER A 62 7.15 -18.13 -18.34
C SER A 62 6.98 -19.63 -18.11
N GLY A 63 7.95 -20.40 -18.62
CA GLY A 63 7.98 -21.85 -18.41
C GLY A 63 8.45 -22.26 -17.00
N ALA A 64 9.02 -21.33 -16.22
CA ALA A 64 9.48 -21.59 -14.86
C ALA A 64 8.65 -20.85 -13.78
N PRO A 65 8.63 -21.38 -12.55
CA PRO A 65 8.09 -20.68 -11.39
C PRO A 65 8.88 -19.40 -11.10
N GLN A 66 8.16 -18.39 -10.60
CA GLN A 66 8.72 -17.09 -10.23
C GLN A 66 8.37 -16.75 -8.80
N ASN A 67 9.34 -16.30 -8.01
CA ASN A 67 9.07 -15.72 -6.70
C ASN A 67 8.59 -14.27 -6.87
N LEU A 68 7.47 -13.94 -6.24
CA LEU A 68 6.83 -12.63 -6.32
C LEU A 68 6.88 -11.87 -5.00
N LEU A 69 7.15 -10.59 -5.13
CA LEU A 69 7.14 -9.59 -4.07
C LEU A 69 6.38 -8.37 -4.58
N VAL A 70 5.38 -7.88 -3.86
CA VAL A 70 4.73 -6.61 -4.19
C VAL A 70 5.31 -5.53 -3.29
N GLN A 71 5.88 -4.49 -3.90
CA GLN A 71 6.28 -3.28 -3.20
C GLN A 71 5.12 -2.28 -3.25
N VAL A 72 4.63 -1.89 -2.07
CA VAL A 72 3.63 -0.84 -1.89
C VAL A 72 4.39 0.43 -1.52
N LEU A 73 4.50 1.35 -2.47
CA LEU A 73 5.05 2.69 -2.26
C LEU A 73 3.92 3.64 -1.93
N ARG A 74 4.06 4.41 -0.87
CA ARG A 74 3.06 5.39 -0.42
C ARG A 74 3.67 6.77 -0.48
N ALA A 75 2.91 7.71 -1.00
CA ALA A 75 3.25 9.12 -0.92
C ALA A 75 3.43 9.54 0.55
N PRO A 76 4.12 10.67 0.79
CA PRO A 76 4.01 11.37 2.07
C PRO A 76 2.54 11.53 2.44
N ARG A 77 2.20 11.31 3.71
CA ARG A 77 0.83 11.43 4.22
C ARG A 77 0.75 12.66 5.11
N SER A 78 -0.39 13.34 5.13
CA SER A 78 -0.59 14.46 6.04
C SER A 78 -2.01 14.48 6.58
N VAL A 79 -2.15 14.76 7.88
CA VAL A 79 -3.44 14.92 8.54
C VAL A 79 -3.46 16.19 9.38
N VAL A 80 -4.61 16.85 9.36
CA VAL A 80 -4.90 17.99 10.22
C VAL A 80 -6.05 17.59 11.12
N ALA A 81 -5.84 17.60 12.43
CA ALA A 81 -6.87 17.27 13.41
C ALA A 81 -7.11 18.44 14.36
N GLN A 82 -8.36 18.93 14.42
CA GLN A 82 -8.79 19.90 15.44
C GLN A 82 -9.22 19.18 16.71
N SER A 83 -8.78 19.69 17.86
CA SER A 83 -9.16 19.19 19.18
C SER A 83 -10.65 19.41 19.46
N PRO A 84 -11.42 18.40 19.94
CA PRO A 84 -11.04 17.00 20.12
C PRO A 84 -11.40 16.17 18.89
N ALA A 85 -10.39 15.59 18.22
CA ALA A 85 -10.61 14.63 17.15
C ALA A 85 -9.41 13.71 16.95
N THR A 86 -9.69 12.52 16.42
CA THR A 86 -8.70 11.58 15.92
C THR A 86 -8.89 11.47 14.42
N VAL A 87 -7.82 11.62 13.64
CA VAL A 87 -7.84 11.44 12.18
C VAL A 87 -6.77 10.43 11.82
N VAL A 88 -7.18 9.39 11.11
CA VAL A 88 -6.32 8.24 10.80
C VAL A 88 -6.56 7.79 9.37
N ILE A 89 -5.49 7.47 8.66
CA ILE A 89 -5.49 6.83 7.35
C ILE A 89 -4.98 5.41 7.56
N HIS A 90 -5.82 4.44 7.21
CA HIS A 90 -5.50 3.01 7.26
C HIS A 90 -5.13 2.52 5.88
N ASP A 91 -3.99 1.85 5.79
CA ASP A 91 -3.60 1.09 4.60
C ASP A 91 -3.97 -0.37 4.82
N ALA A 92 -4.65 -0.93 3.83
CA ALA A 92 -5.04 -2.32 3.79
C ALA A 92 -4.70 -2.99 2.44
N TRP A 93 -4.30 -4.25 2.47
CA TRP A 93 -4.13 -5.07 1.26
C TRP A 93 -4.50 -6.53 1.46
N SER A 94 -4.82 -7.18 0.35
CA SER A 94 -5.09 -8.62 0.26
C SER A 94 -4.54 -9.13 -1.07
N PHE A 95 -4.23 -10.43 -1.13
CA PHE A 95 -3.78 -11.04 -2.37
C PHE A 95 -4.24 -12.49 -2.49
N ALA A 96 -4.33 -12.96 -3.72
CA ALA A 96 -4.61 -14.34 -4.06
C ALA A 96 -3.75 -14.76 -5.25
N VAL A 97 -3.38 -16.04 -5.27
CA VAL A 97 -2.59 -16.68 -6.33
C VAL A 97 -3.31 -17.94 -6.80
N GLY A 98 -3.23 -18.23 -8.10
CA GLY A 98 -3.75 -19.46 -8.71
C GLY A 98 -4.06 -19.27 -10.19
N ALA A 99 -4.77 -20.21 -10.81
CA ALA A 99 -5.09 -20.14 -12.24
C ALA A 99 -6.05 -18.98 -12.62
N SER A 100 -6.92 -18.58 -11.70
CA SER A 100 -7.86 -17.45 -11.90
C SER A 100 -8.19 -16.82 -10.54
N PRO A 101 -7.22 -16.13 -9.92
CA PRO A 101 -7.35 -15.66 -8.55
C PRO A 101 -8.27 -14.44 -8.46
N SER A 102 -9.04 -14.39 -7.39
CA SER A 102 -9.75 -13.19 -6.96
C SER A 102 -9.43 -12.93 -5.50
N ALA A 103 -8.64 -11.90 -5.21
CA ALA A 103 -8.38 -11.50 -3.83
C ALA A 103 -9.62 -10.87 -3.21
N ASP A 104 -9.86 -11.15 -1.92
CA ASP A 104 -10.96 -10.56 -1.17
C ASP A 104 -10.79 -9.05 -1.02
N TYR A 105 -11.86 -8.33 -0.66
CA TYR A 105 -11.73 -6.92 -0.32
C TYR A 105 -10.81 -6.74 0.91
N PRO A 106 -9.82 -5.83 0.89
CA PRO A 106 -8.94 -5.62 2.05
C PRO A 106 -9.71 -5.10 3.27
N SER A 107 -9.92 -5.97 4.26
CA SER A 107 -10.66 -5.65 5.49
C SER A 107 -9.76 -5.62 6.74
N VAL A 108 -8.58 -6.25 6.66
CA VAL A 108 -7.59 -6.25 7.74
C VAL A 108 -6.66 -5.07 7.52
N ILE A 109 -6.49 -4.23 8.54
CA ILE A 109 -5.56 -3.10 8.51
C ILE A 109 -4.15 -3.63 8.72
N GLN A 110 -3.22 -3.32 7.81
CA GLN A 110 -1.81 -3.71 7.97
C GLN A 110 -0.93 -2.56 8.43
N ASP A 111 -1.26 -1.32 8.06
CA ASP A 111 -0.49 -0.15 8.46
C ASP A 111 -1.41 1.07 8.63
N THR A 112 -0.94 2.07 9.36
CA THR A 112 -1.75 3.20 9.80
C THR A 112 -0.93 4.46 10.00
N PHE A 113 -1.42 5.58 9.49
CA PHE A 113 -0.88 6.91 9.72
C PHE A 113 -1.96 7.82 10.31
N GLY A 114 -1.72 8.42 11.47
CA GLY A 114 -2.74 9.29 12.07
C GLY A 114 -2.33 9.89 13.39
N GLY A 115 -3.17 10.80 13.87
CA GLY A 115 -2.94 11.53 15.10
C GLY A 115 -4.24 11.89 15.81
N ARG A 116 -4.14 12.09 17.13
CA ARG A 116 -5.23 12.59 17.97
C ARG A 116 -4.84 13.94 18.54
N ALA A 117 -5.69 14.94 18.32
CA ALA A 117 -5.61 16.21 19.00
C ALA A 117 -6.62 16.22 20.13
N GLN A 118 -6.15 16.39 21.38
CA GLN A 118 -7.02 16.66 22.51
C GLN A 118 -6.26 17.52 23.53
N VAL A 119 -6.59 18.81 23.55
CA VAL A 119 -5.97 19.78 24.46
C VAL A 119 -6.49 19.63 25.88
N ASP A 120 -7.81 19.50 26.03
CA ASP A 120 -8.45 19.29 27.32
C ASP A 120 -9.11 17.91 27.34
N ARG A 121 -8.67 17.07 28.28
CA ARG A 121 -9.10 15.65 28.32
C ARG A 121 -10.49 15.45 28.94
N PRO A 122 -10.86 16.16 30.03
CA PRO A 122 -12.17 16.03 30.65
C PRO A 122 -13.29 16.78 29.93
N GLU A 123 -12.96 17.81 29.16
CA GLU A 123 -13.95 18.73 28.55
C GLU A 123 -14.08 18.50 27.04
N VAL A 124 -15.31 18.30 26.57
CA VAL A 124 -15.63 17.99 25.17
C VAL A 124 -16.90 18.70 24.69
N GLU A 125 -17.48 19.59 25.50
CA GLU A 125 -18.64 20.42 25.13
C GLU A 125 -18.22 21.54 24.17
N ALA A 126 -19.07 21.83 23.18
CA ALA A 126 -18.75 22.67 22.02
C ALA A 126 -18.42 24.14 22.36
N ASP A 127 -18.87 24.64 23.50
CA ASP A 127 -18.66 25.99 24.04
C ASP A 127 -17.44 26.08 24.98
N LYS A 128 -16.91 24.94 25.42
CA LYS A 128 -15.77 24.87 26.35
C LYS A 128 -14.51 24.28 25.71
N LEU A 129 -14.55 24.03 24.39
CA LEU A 129 -13.42 23.49 23.67
C LEU A 129 -12.27 24.51 23.63
N ARG A 130 -11.11 24.09 24.15
CA ARG A 130 -9.87 24.81 23.92
C ARG A 130 -9.41 24.61 22.50
N TYR A 131 -9.07 25.70 21.84
CA TYR A 131 -8.46 25.64 20.51
C TYR A 131 -7.14 24.87 20.55
N GLY A 132 -7.02 23.88 19.68
CA GLY A 132 -5.77 23.20 19.41
C GLY A 132 -5.86 22.43 18.12
N ARG A 133 -4.82 22.55 17.29
CA ARG A 133 -4.76 21.90 15.99
C ARG A 133 -3.45 21.14 15.89
N LEU A 134 -3.55 19.87 15.53
CA LEU A 134 -2.42 19.02 15.22
C LEU A 134 -2.24 19.00 13.71
N PHE A 135 -1.05 19.40 13.27
CA PHE A 135 -0.57 19.17 11.90
C PHE A 135 0.42 18.03 11.99
N LEU A 136 0.13 16.93 11.32
CA LEU A 136 1.00 15.77 11.28
C LEU A 136 1.32 15.46 9.83
N ASP A 137 2.57 15.65 9.47
CA ASP A 137 3.14 15.29 8.17
C ASP A 137 4.05 14.08 8.36
N GLY A 138 3.93 13.11 7.46
CA GLY A 138 4.75 11.91 7.42
C GLY A 138 5.42 11.78 6.07
N ASP A 139 6.66 11.29 6.08
CA ASP A 139 7.42 11.04 4.86
C ASP A 139 6.81 9.92 4.01
N ALA A 140 7.29 9.81 2.77
CA ALA A 140 6.99 8.67 1.93
C ALA A 140 7.43 7.38 2.62
N SER A 141 6.63 6.33 2.49
CA SER A 141 6.91 5.04 3.12
C SER A 141 6.73 3.91 2.13
N GLN A 142 7.37 2.78 2.41
CA GLN A 142 7.27 1.59 1.58
C GLN A 142 7.07 0.34 2.42
N ALA A 143 6.33 -0.61 1.87
CA ALA A 143 6.19 -1.95 2.43
C ALA A 143 6.46 -2.99 1.34
N PHE A 144 7.13 -4.07 1.70
CA PHE A 144 7.34 -5.22 0.84
C PHE A 144 6.46 -6.37 1.29
N VAL A 145 5.57 -6.83 0.41
CA VAL A 145 4.59 -7.87 0.68
C VAL A 145 5.02 -9.14 -0.06
N PRO A 146 5.54 -10.16 0.65
CA PRO A 146 5.90 -11.43 0.02
C PRO A 146 4.63 -12.16 -0.42
N ILE A 147 4.52 -12.39 -1.72
CA ILE A 147 3.40 -13.14 -2.31
C ILE A 147 3.74 -14.63 -2.34
N GLY A 148 5.02 -14.95 -2.57
CA GLY A 148 5.53 -16.31 -2.66
C GLY A 148 5.74 -16.75 -4.11
N VAL A 149 5.76 -18.06 -4.33
CA VAL A 149 6.02 -18.65 -5.64
C VAL A 149 4.74 -18.64 -6.46
N LEU A 150 4.85 -18.13 -7.70
CA LEU A 150 3.83 -18.18 -8.73
C LEU A 150 4.24 -19.22 -9.78
N GLU A 151 3.48 -20.30 -9.90
CA GLU A 151 3.79 -21.36 -10.84
C GLU A 151 3.57 -20.90 -12.30
N PRO A 152 4.15 -21.60 -13.29
CA PRO A 152 3.84 -21.37 -14.69
C PRO A 152 2.33 -21.40 -14.94
N LYS A 153 1.84 -20.41 -15.69
CA LYS A 153 0.41 -20.25 -16.04
C LYS A 153 -0.52 -19.95 -14.87
N GLU A 154 0.02 -19.54 -13.74
CA GLU A 154 -0.77 -18.94 -12.67
C GLU A 154 -0.76 -17.42 -12.75
N SER A 155 -1.75 -16.82 -12.11
CA SER A 155 -1.90 -15.39 -11.93
C SER A 155 -1.80 -15.02 -10.45
N MET A 156 -1.44 -13.77 -10.22
CA MET A 156 -1.58 -13.07 -8.96
C MET A 156 -2.62 -11.97 -9.12
N HIS A 157 -3.50 -11.82 -8.15
CA HIS A 157 -4.35 -10.65 -7.98
C HIS A 157 -4.09 -10.05 -6.61
N PHE A 158 -3.67 -8.78 -6.59
CA PHE A 158 -3.39 -8.00 -5.40
C PHE A 158 -4.35 -6.82 -5.33
N ARG A 159 -4.94 -6.56 -4.17
CA ARG A 159 -5.83 -5.43 -3.93
C ARG A 159 -5.29 -4.53 -2.85
N TYR A 160 -5.44 -3.23 -3.05
CA TYR A 160 -4.99 -2.21 -2.13
C TYR A 160 -6.11 -1.23 -1.81
N LEU A 161 -6.13 -0.80 -0.56
CA LEU A 161 -7.05 0.17 0.00
C LEU A 161 -6.26 1.15 0.89
N ALA A 162 -6.50 2.44 0.71
CA ALA A 162 -6.23 3.44 1.74
C ALA A 162 -7.55 4.11 2.11
N ALA A 163 -7.89 4.13 3.40
CA ALA A 163 -9.15 4.67 3.88
C ALA A 163 -8.95 5.60 5.08
N VAL A 164 -9.66 6.73 5.11
CA VAL A 164 -9.66 7.63 6.26
C VAL A 164 -10.74 7.22 7.26
N GLN A 165 -10.42 7.28 8.54
CA GLN A 165 -11.35 7.03 9.64
C GLN A 165 -11.13 8.08 10.74
N THR A 166 -12.21 8.47 11.39
CA THR A 166 -12.22 9.41 12.51
C THR A 166 -12.79 8.74 13.77
N PRO A 167 -12.03 7.84 14.43
CA PRO A 167 -12.53 7.11 15.58
C PRO A 167 -12.65 8.00 16.83
N GLY A 168 -13.63 7.67 17.68
CA GLY A 168 -13.81 8.32 18.97
C GLY A 168 -14.59 9.63 18.92
N THR A 169 -14.22 10.56 19.80
CA THR A 169 -14.92 11.84 19.97
C THR A 169 -14.71 12.75 18.77
N TRP A 170 -15.81 13.36 18.31
CA TRP A 170 -15.82 14.38 17.26
C TRP A 170 -16.79 15.47 17.68
N THR A 171 -16.26 16.61 18.14
CA THR A 171 -17.06 17.77 18.52
C THR A 171 -16.73 18.94 17.61
N THR A 172 -17.77 19.58 17.05
CA THR A 172 -17.61 20.80 16.28
C THR A 172 -17.62 22.00 17.24
N PRO A 173 -16.57 22.82 17.27
CA PRO A 173 -16.51 24.02 18.11
C PRO A 173 -17.55 25.06 17.68
N SER A 174 -18.05 25.83 18.64
CA SER A 174 -19.01 26.91 18.39
C SER A 174 -18.35 28.28 18.13
N GLU A 175 -17.17 28.51 18.71
CA GLU A 175 -16.52 29.84 18.74
C GLU A 175 -15.46 30.06 17.63
N PHE A 176 -15.03 29.00 16.94
CA PHE A 176 -13.97 29.09 15.93
C PHE A 176 -14.18 28.12 14.78
N GLU A 177 -13.63 28.44 13.60
CA GLU A 177 -13.74 27.58 12.42
C GLU A 177 -12.90 26.29 12.60
N PRO A 178 -13.54 25.12 12.59
CA PRO A 178 -12.82 23.86 12.64
C PRO A 178 -12.16 23.55 11.30
N ARG A 179 -11.11 22.73 11.36
CA ARG A 179 -10.40 22.26 10.17
C ARG A 179 -9.93 20.84 10.41
N TRP A 180 -10.44 19.91 9.61
CA TRP A 180 -9.98 18.53 9.57
C TRP A 180 -9.65 18.16 8.14
N GLU A 181 -8.45 17.67 7.93
CA GLU A 181 -7.99 17.31 6.60
C GLU A 181 -7.21 15.99 6.63
N ALA A 182 -7.32 15.24 5.55
CA ALA A 182 -6.51 14.05 5.32
C ALA A 182 -6.04 14.04 3.86
N TYR A 183 -4.75 13.76 3.67
CA TYR A 183 -4.13 13.66 2.35
C TYR A 183 -3.38 12.34 2.24
N ALA A 184 -3.95 11.45 1.45
CA ALA A 184 -3.31 10.22 1.03
C ALA A 184 -2.42 10.48 -0.19
N ARG A 185 -2.80 11.37 -1.11
CA ARG A 185 -2.10 11.65 -2.37
C ARG A 185 -2.09 10.45 -3.31
N TRP A 186 -1.10 9.58 -3.25
CA TRP A 186 -0.98 8.44 -4.15
C TRP A 186 -0.37 7.22 -3.47
N SER A 187 -0.58 6.06 -4.09
CA SER A 187 0.12 4.82 -3.80
C SER A 187 0.52 4.15 -5.11
N ARG A 188 1.73 3.59 -5.18
CA ARG A 188 2.25 2.90 -6.35
C ARG A 188 2.56 1.45 -5.98
N LEU A 189 1.95 0.53 -6.71
CA LEU A 189 2.11 -0.90 -6.52
C LEU A 189 3.08 -1.42 -7.58
N LEU A 190 4.16 -2.08 -7.16
CA LEU A 190 5.13 -2.69 -8.06
C LEU A 190 5.23 -4.18 -7.76
N ALA A 191 4.86 -5.03 -8.73
CA ALA A 191 5.14 -6.46 -8.65
C ALA A 191 6.56 -6.70 -9.15
N LEU A 192 7.39 -7.24 -8.27
CA LEU A 192 8.75 -7.68 -8.56
C LEU A 192 8.77 -9.20 -8.68
N ALA A 193 9.34 -9.71 -9.77
CA ALA A 193 9.56 -11.13 -9.97
C ALA A 193 11.05 -11.46 -10.03
N SER A 194 11.42 -12.55 -9.38
CA SER A 194 12.73 -13.20 -9.55
C SER A 194 12.54 -14.69 -9.81
N PRO A 195 13.50 -15.37 -10.44
CA PRO A 195 13.44 -16.82 -10.57
C PRO A 195 13.48 -17.49 -9.19
N VAL A 196 12.85 -18.66 -9.10
CA VAL A 196 13.06 -19.57 -7.97
C VAL A 196 14.34 -20.35 -8.27
N GLY A 197 15.38 -20.18 -7.45
CA GLY A 197 16.59 -21.00 -7.54
C GLY A 197 16.25 -22.47 -7.28
N SER A 198 17.06 -23.41 -7.78
CA SER A 198 16.92 -24.81 -7.37
C SER A 198 17.28 -24.92 -5.89
N ALA A 199 16.35 -25.42 -5.07
CA ALA A 199 16.64 -25.87 -3.72
C ALA A 199 17.63 -27.06 -3.74
#